data_AF-A0A453NFW9-F1
#
_entry.id   AF-A0A453NFW9-F1
#
_cell.length_a   1.000
_cell.length_b   1.000
_cell.length_c   1.000
_cell.angle_alpha   90.00
_cell.angle_beta   90.00
_cell.angle_gamma   90.00
#
_symmetry.space_group_name_H-M   'P 1'
#
loop_
_entity.id
_entity.type
_entity.pdbx_description
1 polymer ?
#
loop_
_entity_poly.entity_id
_entity_poly.type
_entity_poly.pdbx_seq_one_letter_code
_entity_poly.pdbx_strand_id
1 'polypeptide(L)' 'NVFHQDLKPKNILANVDCKLKICDFGLALVSFNDGAPSSIFRSLIL' A
#
# COMPACT_ATOMS: atom_id res chain seq x y z
N ASN A 1 4.66 8.33 5.86
CA ASN A 1 3.37 7.57 5.79
C ASN A 1 3.17 6.99 4.40
N VAL A 2 2.46 5.86 4.28
CA VAL A 2 2.08 5.24 2.98
C VAL A 2 0.56 5.15 2.90
N PHE A 3 0.00 5.60 1.78
CA PHE A 3 -1.44 5.58 1.52
C PHE A 3 -1.72 4.60 0.38
N HIS A 4 -2.56 3.58 0.60
CA HIS A 4 -2.82 2.52 -0.39
C HIS A 4 -3.58 2.99 -1.63
N GLN A 5 -4.46 3.98 -1.47
CA GLN A 5 -5.37 4.56 -2.47
C GLN A 5 -6.40 3.61 -3.13
N ASP A 6 -6.24 2.29 -2.98
CA ASP A 6 -7.18 1.29 -3.54
C ASP A 6 -7.55 0.19 -2.53
N LEU A 7 -7.98 0.61 -1.32
CA LEU A 7 -8.38 -0.34 -0.29
C LEU A 7 -9.81 -0.83 -0.52
N LYS A 8 -9.94 -2.14 -0.74
CA LYS A 8 -11.20 -2.85 -1.01
C LYS A 8 -11.04 -4.32 -0.61
N PRO A 9 -12.13 -5.08 -0.39
CA PRO A 9 -12.05 -6.45 0.10
C PRO A 9 -11.12 -7.35 -0.71
N LYS A 10 -11.11 -7.23 -2.05
CA LYS A 10 -10.22 -8.03 -2.91
C LYS A 10 -8.72 -7.76 -2.73
N ASN A 11 -8.35 -6.64 -2.11
CA ASN A 11 -6.97 -6.24 -1.82
C ASN A 11 -6.58 -6.50 -0.35
N ILE A 12 -7.42 -7.25 0.40
CA ILE A 12 -7.16 -7.70 1.77
C ILE A 12 -7.10 -9.23 1.74
N LEU A 13 -5.91 -9.78 1.94
CA LEU A 13 -5.68 -11.21 2.01
C LEU A 13 -5.87 -11.69 3.46
N ALA A 14 -6.63 -12.77 3.64
CA ALA A 14 -6.74 -13.46 4.92
C ALA A 14 -6.03 -14.82 4.83
N ASN A 15 -5.31 -15.20 5.90
CA ASN A 15 -4.74 -16.54 6.03
C ASN A 15 -5.52 -17.40 7.04
N VAL A 16 -5.16 -18.67 7.15
CA VAL A 16 -5.80 -19.64 8.06
C VAL A 16 -5.62 -19.30 9.55
N ASP A 17 -4.63 -18.47 9.88
CA ASP A 17 -4.39 -17.99 11.24
C ASP A 17 -5.20 -16.73 11.57
N CYS A 18 -6.21 -16.39 10.76
CA CYS A 18 -7.00 -15.16 10.86
C CYS A 18 -6.16 -13.88 10.80
N LYS A 19 -4.99 -13.90 10.14
CA LYS A 19 -4.16 -12.71 9.91
C LYS A 19 -4.50 -12.07 8.57
N LEU A 20 -4.59 -10.75 8.58
CA LEU A 20 -4.85 -9.95 7.39
C LEU A 20 -3.55 -9.35 6.84
N LYS A 21 -3.40 -9.36 5.52
CA LYS A 21 -2.33 -8.65 4.78
C LYS A 21 -2.96 -7.79 3.68
N ILE A 22 -2.45 -6.59 3.49
CA ILE A 22 -2.85 -5.72 2.38
C ILE A 22 -1.98 -6.02 1.16
N CYS A 23 -2.57 -6.09 -0.03
CA CYS A 23 -1.87 -6.30 -1.30
C CYS A 23 -2.32 -5.29 -2.36
N ASP A 24 -1.60 -5.24 -3.49
CA ASP A 24 -1.85 -4.34 -4.64
C ASP A 24 -1.55 -2.85 -4.38
N PHE A 25 -0.26 -2.57 -4.16
CA PHE A 25 0.26 -1.21 -3.90
C PHE A 25 0.50 -0.39 -5.19
N GLY A 26 -0.07 -0.78 -6.34
CA GLY A 26 0.19 -0.12 -7.63
C GLY A 26 -0.21 1.35 -7.67
N LEU A 27 -1.15 1.77 -6.81
CA LEU A 27 -1.61 3.15 -6.66
C LEU A 27 -1.16 3.79 -5.34
N ALA A 28 -0.32 3.10 -4.56
CA ALA A 28 0.05 3.62 -3.26
C ALA A 28 0.95 4.86 -3.38
N LEU A 29 0.78 5.81 -2.47
CA LEU A 29 1.60 7.02 -2.38
C LEU A 29 2.38 7.07 -1.07
N VAL A 30 3.64 7.49 -1.14
CA VAL A 30 4.47 7.82 0.02
C VAL A 30 4.36 9.32 0.29
N SER A 31 4.08 9.68 1.54
CA SER A 31 4.17 11.05 2.03
C SER A 31 5.31 11.18 3.04
N PHE A 32 6.14 12.19 2.80
CA PHE A 32 7.26 12.58 3.64
C PHE A 32 6.82 13.73 4.56
N ASN A 33 7.26 13.72 5.82
CA ASN A 33 6.85 14.73 6.79
C ASN A 33 7.51 16.11 6.55
N ASP A 34 8.47 16.21 5.64
CA ASP A 34 9.31 17.40 5.46
C ASP A 34 8.75 18.37 4.39
N GLY A 35 7.44 18.31 4.12
CA GLY A 35 6.79 19.11 3.07
C GLY A 35 7.15 18.71 1.64
N ALA A 36 7.93 17.64 1.47
CA ALA A 36 8.24 17.09 0.15
C ALA A 36 6.99 16.50 -0.51
N PRO A 37 6.83 16.65 -1.84
CA PRO A 37 5.67 16.14 -2.55
C PRO A 37 5.55 14.61 -2.41
N SER A 38 4.32 14.12 -2.37
CA SER A 38 4.06 12.69 -2.35
C SER A 38 4.49 12.03 -3.66
N SER A 39 4.98 10.80 -3.57
CA SER A 39 5.49 10.03 -4.71
C SER A 39 4.82 8.67 -4.81
N ILE A 40 4.64 8.16 -6.03
CA ILE A 40 4.09 6.83 -6.25
C ILE A 40 5.05 5.80 -5.67
N PHE A 41 4.53 4.91 -4.82
CA PHE A 41 5.24 3.77 -4.27
C PHE A 41 5.41 2.71 -5.37
N ARG A 42 6.37 2.94 -6.26
CA ARG A 42 6.79 1.92 -7.22
C ARG A 42 7.66 0.92 -6.45
N SER A 43 7.04 -0.16 -5.97
CA SER A 43 7.78 -1.38 -5.68
C SER A 43 8.53 -1.77 -6.96
N LEU A 44 9.85 -1.64 -6.96
CA LEU A 44 10.68 -2.24 -8.00
C LEU A 44 10.42 -3.76 -7.87
N ILE A 45 9.62 -4.31 -8.77
CA ILE A 45 9.49 -5.77 -8.88
C ILE A 45 10.84 -6.24 -9.43
N LEU A 46 11.69 -6.73 -8.53
CA LEU A 46 12.74 -7.71 -8.81
C LEU A 46 12.21 -9.09 -8.39
#